data_AF-A0A8H7HA07-F1
#
_entry.id   AF-A0A8H7HA07-F1
#
_cell.length_a   1.000
_cell.length_b   1.000
_cell.length_c   1.000
_cell.angle_alpha   90.00
_cell.angle_beta   90.00
_cell.angle_gamma   90.00
#
_symmetry.space_group_name_H-M   'P 1'
#
loop_
_entity.id
_entity.type
_entity.pdbx_description
1 polymer ?
#
loop_
_entity_poly.entity_id
_entity_poly.type
_entity_poly.pdbx_seq_one_letter_code
_entity_poly.pdbx_strand_id
1 'polypeptide(L)'
;YANSRHTYAFPRIMGMLGDGKTVYDVGNDGASNELAACSANVRKTDIATKLKLTYFKDEYLNVQLHYKGWDEWTECFTVYDVSLPNTPYLGFTAHTGDISDNHDIISVSTSSAILADAPINMPTKKSGSSSGFWTFLSFLVKLAGVSLVGVAALAGYRAYARNAKRRGGFGGLGGGMPQWDNKHF
;
A
#
# COMPACT_ATOMS: atom_id res chain seq x y z
N TYR A 1 -10.20 41.69 28.08
CA TYR A 1 -11.36 41.26 27.27
C TYR A 1 -11.91 39.96 27.84
N ALA A 2 -13.24 39.79 27.99
CA ALA A 2 -13.84 38.54 28.47
C ALA A 2 -14.67 37.92 27.35
N ASN A 3 -14.33 36.69 26.94
CA ASN A 3 -15.04 36.00 25.87
C ASN A 3 -16.47 35.66 26.27
N SER A 4 -17.36 35.60 25.27
CA SER A 4 -18.74 35.16 25.49
C SER A 4 -18.78 33.70 25.98
N ARG A 5 -19.86 33.30 26.66
CA ARG A 5 -19.98 31.92 27.16
C ARG A 5 -20.32 30.97 26.01
N HIS A 6 -19.38 30.10 25.69
CA HIS A 6 -19.56 29.04 24.70
C HIS A 6 -19.75 27.66 25.37
N THR A 7 -20.40 26.73 24.68
CA THR A 7 -20.56 25.33 25.13
C THR A 7 -19.32 24.48 24.91
N TYR A 8 -18.37 24.98 24.10
CA TYR A 8 -17.10 24.33 23.80
C TYR A 8 -15.95 24.86 24.67
N ALA A 9 -14.84 24.12 24.67
CA ALA A 9 -13.64 24.48 25.40
C ALA A 9 -12.63 25.23 24.52
N PHE A 10 -11.84 26.10 25.15
CA PHE A 10 -10.65 26.70 24.54
C PHE A 10 -9.38 25.93 24.97
N PRO A 11 -8.32 25.91 24.14
CA PRO A 11 -8.18 26.55 22.83
C PRO A 11 -9.03 25.90 21.72
N ARG A 12 -9.48 26.72 20.76
CA ARG A 12 -10.33 26.30 19.65
C ARG A 12 -9.65 26.59 18.32
N ILE A 13 -9.62 25.58 17.45
CA ILE A 13 -9.18 25.72 16.06
C ILE A 13 -10.45 25.73 15.23
N MET A 14 -10.68 26.83 14.52
CA MET A 14 -11.85 27.02 13.67
C MET A 14 -11.42 27.28 12.23
N GLY A 15 -12.28 26.91 11.28
CA GLY A 15 -12.23 27.34 9.89
C GLY A 15 -13.33 28.35 9.63
N MET A 16 -12.99 29.46 8.96
CA MET A 16 -13.94 30.45 8.43
C MET A 16 -13.67 30.59 6.94
N LEU A 17 -14.71 30.50 6.11
CA LEU A 17 -14.59 30.74 4.67
C LEU A 17 -14.84 32.22 4.39
N GLY A 18 -13.82 32.93 3.92
CA GLY A 18 -13.92 34.35 3.60
C GLY A 18 -14.60 34.61 2.25
N ASP A 19 -15.50 35.57 2.22
CA ASP A 19 -16.17 36.09 1.01
C ASP A 19 -15.62 37.48 0.58
N GLY A 20 -14.62 37.99 1.30
CA GLY A 20 -14.02 39.31 1.11
C GLY A 20 -14.83 40.49 1.65
N LYS A 21 -15.96 40.24 2.34
CA LYS A 21 -16.87 41.28 2.86
C LYS A 21 -17.18 41.09 4.34
N THR A 22 -17.36 39.85 4.77
CA THR A 22 -17.76 39.47 6.11
C THR A 22 -16.58 39.64 7.07
N VAL A 23 -16.75 40.51 8.07
CA VAL A 23 -15.75 40.78 9.09
C VAL A 23 -15.81 39.71 10.18
N TYR A 24 -14.65 39.30 10.69
CA TYR A 24 -14.58 38.37 11.81
C TYR A 24 -15.13 38.98 13.10
N ASP A 25 -16.07 38.30 13.76
CA ASP A 25 -16.63 38.72 15.05
C ASP A 25 -15.70 38.37 16.21
N VAL A 26 -14.85 39.32 16.58
CA VAL A 26 -13.91 39.19 17.71
C VAL A 26 -14.63 39.01 19.05
N GLY A 27 -15.84 39.57 19.21
CA GLY A 27 -16.57 39.56 20.48
C GLY A 27 -17.13 38.19 20.87
N ASN A 28 -17.45 37.37 19.87
CA ASN A 28 -18.01 36.03 20.05
C ASN A 28 -17.13 34.94 19.45
N ASP A 29 -15.81 35.17 19.36
CA ASP A 29 -14.83 34.21 18.85
C ASP A 29 -15.19 33.64 17.46
N GLY A 30 -15.80 34.46 16.60
CA GLY A 30 -16.20 34.08 15.24
C GLY A 30 -17.32 33.04 15.15
N ALA A 31 -18.04 32.76 16.24
CA ALA A 31 -19.01 31.66 16.32
C ALA A 31 -20.11 31.69 15.25
N SER A 32 -20.53 32.86 14.80
CA SER A 32 -21.54 33.03 13.74
C SER A 32 -21.02 32.68 12.34
N ASN A 33 -19.70 32.68 12.14
CA ASN A 33 -19.04 32.44 10.86
C ASN A 33 -18.15 31.18 10.88
N GLU A 34 -18.31 30.35 11.91
CA GLU A 34 -17.62 29.07 12.02
C GLU A 34 -18.14 28.09 10.97
N LEU A 35 -17.27 27.66 10.06
CA LEU A 35 -17.57 26.60 9.10
C LEU A 35 -17.45 25.22 9.76
N ALA A 36 -16.38 25.02 10.52
CA ALA A 36 -16.11 23.85 11.34
C ALA A 36 -15.04 24.16 12.37
N ALA A 37 -14.98 23.41 13.46
CA ALA A 37 -13.99 23.60 14.49
C ALA A 37 -13.78 22.37 15.39
N CYS A 38 -12.66 22.35 16.09
CA CYS A 38 -12.40 21.43 17.19
C CYS A 38 -11.77 22.15 18.39
N SER A 39 -11.93 21.57 19.58
CA SER A 39 -11.26 22.03 20.81
C SER A 39 -10.02 21.18 21.03
N ALA A 40 -8.85 21.83 21.16
CA ALA A 40 -7.58 21.13 21.36
C ALA A 40 -6.63 21.97 22.22
N ASN A 41 -6.07 21.35 23.27
CA ASN A 41 -5.08 22.00 24.11
C ASN A 41 -3.70 21.98 23.45
N VAL A 42 -3.44 22.99 22.63
CA VAL A 42 -2.21 23.16 21.84
C VAL A 42 -1.20 24.11 22.51
N ARG A 43 -1.49 24.60 23.72
CA ARG A 43 -0.60 25.50 24.47
C ARG A 43 0.26 24.68 25.43
N LYS A 44 1.56 24.97 25.46
CA LYS A 44 2.54 24.35 26.39
C LYS A 44 2.47 22.81 26.38
N THR A 45 2.45 22.23 25.19
CA THR A 45 2.47 20.77 24.99
C THR A 45 3.88 20.20 25.19
N ASP A 46 3.98 18.93 25.60
CA ASP A 46 5.27 18.25 25.78
C ASP A 46 5.98 17.88 24.47
N ILE A 47 5.28 18.03 23.34
CA ILE A 47 5.78 17.79 21.99
C ILE A 47 5.60 19.03 21.12
N ALA A 48 6.33 19.07 20.00
CA ALA A 48 6.14 20.10 18.99
C ALA A 48 4.74 20.00 18.37
N THR A 49 3.95 21.06 18.55
CA THR A 49 2.61 21.16 17.95
C THR A 49 2.75 21.38 16.44
N LYS A 50 2.04 20.59 15.63
CA LYS A 50 1.97 20.77 14.17
C LYS A 50 0.52 20.84 13.71
N LEU A 51 0.27 21.64 12.68
CA LEU A 51 -0.99 21.68 11.95
C LEU A 51 -0.72 21.21 10.52
N LYS A 52 -1.59 20.35 10.00
CA LYS A 52 -1.58 19.93 8.60
C LYS A 52 -2.93 20.26 7.99
N LEU A 53 -2.90 21.10 6.96
CA LEU A 53 -4.06 21.45 6.15
C LEU A 53 -3.91 20.76 4.79
N THR A 54 -4.90 19.94 4.43
CA THR A 54 -4.94 19.24 3.15
C THR A 54 -6.16 19.75 2.39
N TYR A 55 -5.97 20.27 1.18
CA TYR A 55 -7.05 20.74 0.33
C TYR A 55 -7.01 19.98 -0.99
N PHE A 56 -8.12 19.30 -1.29
CA PHE A 56 -8.39 18.73 -2.60
C PHE A 56 -9.50 19.55 -3.25
N LYS A 57 -9.17 20.14 -4.40
CA LYS A 57 -10.03 21.08 -5.11
C LYS A 57 -11.40 20.44 -5.38
N ASP A 58 -12.45 21.15 -4.97
CA ASP A 58 -13.84 20.76 -5.14
C ASP A 58 -14.23 19.42 -4.48
N GLU A 59 -13.37 18.87 -3.62
CA GLU A 59 -13.66 17.66 -2.85
C GLU A 59 -13.74 17.95 -1.34
N TYR A 60 -12.61 18.32 -0.72
CA TYR A 60 -12.57 18.58 0.72
C TYR A 60 -11.38 19.43 1.17
N LEU A 61 -11.54 20.07 2.31
CA LEU A 61 -10.47 20.65 3.11
C LEU A 61 -10.45 19.95 4.47
N ASN A 62 -9.31 19.36 4.82
CA ASN A 62 -9.10 18.63 6.06
C ASN A 62 -8.01 19.31 6.90
N VAL A 63 -8.28 19.44 8.20
CA VAL A 63 -7.32 19.97 9.18
C VAL A 63 -7.02 18.88 10.21
N GLN A 64 -5.74 18.59 10.37
CA GLN A 64 -5.23 17.66 11.38
C GLN A 64 -4.22 18.35 12.29
N LEU A 65 -4.19 17.91 13.55
CA LEU A 65 -3.33 18.45 14.59
C LEU A 65 -2.46 17.33 15.15
N HIS A 66 -1.19 17.65 15.41
CA HIS A 66 -0.25 16.79 16.12
C HIS A 66 0.14 17.48 17.41
N TYR A 67 -0.44 17.06 18.53
CA TYR A 67 -0.27 17.73 19.83
C TYR A 67 -0.38 16.81 21.06
N LYS A 68 -0.86 15.56 20.89
CA LYS A 68 -1.09 14.61 22.00
C LYS A 68 0.08 13.68 22.26
N GLY A 69 0.69 13.16 21.20
CA GLY A 69 1.78 12.19 21.26
C GLY A 69 2.66 12.28 20.02
N TRP A 70 3.85 11.69 20.11
CA TRP A 70 4.78 11.59 18.98
C TRP A 70 4.16 10.79 17.84
N ASP A 71 4.23 11.35 16.63
CA ASP A 71 3.66 10.80 15.39
C ASP A 71 2.14 10.54 15.46
N GLU A 72 1.45 11.16 16.41
CA GLU A 72 -0.01 11.06 16.55
C GLU A 72 -0.69 12.27 15.89
N TRP A 73 -1.35 12.02 14.76
CA TRP A 73 -2.21 13.00 14.10
C TRP A 73 -3.67 12.78 14.50
N THR A 74 -4.25 13.78 15.15
CA THR A 74 -5.69 13.85 15.45
C THR A 74 -6.40 14.68 14.39
N GLU A 75 -7.48 14.17 13.80
CA GLU A 75 -8.34 14.98 12.94
C GLU A 75 -9.06 16.06 13.77
N CYS A 76 -9.02 17.30 13.29
CA CYS A 76 -9.77 18.40 13.87
C CYS A 76 -11.14 18.53 13.20
N PHE A 77 -11.14 18.74 11.88
CA PHE A 77 -12.35 18.75 11.07
C PHE A 77 -12.04 18.52 9.59
N THR A 78 -13.07 18.05 8.88
CA THR A 78 -13.11 17.97 7.42
C THR A 78 -14.34 18.72 6.94
N VAL A 79 -14.15 19.60 5.96
CA VAL A 79 -15.24 20.33 5.30
C VAL A 79 -15.27 19.94 3.84
N TYR A 80 -16.47 19.68 3.33
CA TYR A 80 -16.74 19.36 1.93
C TYR A 80 -17.29 20.61 1.23
N ASP A 81 -17.32 20.58 -0.11
CA ASP A 81 -17.92 21.63 -0.94
C ASP A 81 -17.29 23.04 -0.73
N VAL A 82 -16.00 23.09 -0.37
CA VAL A 82 -15.24 24.33 -0.28
C VAL A 82 -14.45 24.55 -1.56
N SER A 83 -14.65 25.69 -2.20
CA SER A 83 -13.88 26.11 -3.38
C SER A 83 -13.02 27.33 -3.04
N LEU A 84 -11.71 27.14 -3.04
CA LEU A 84 -10.72 28.22 -2.89
C LEU A 84 -10.27 28.77 -4.26
N PRO A 85 -9.80 30.04 -4.33
CA PRO A 85 -9.23 30.61 -5.54
C PRO A 85 -8.07 29.75 -6.10
N ASN A 86 -7.89 29.75 -7.43
CA ASN A 86 -6.83 28.97 -8.09
C ASN A 86 -5.41 29.40 -7.68
N THR A 87 -5.23 30.67 -7.28
CA THR A 87 -3.94 31.23 -6.87
C THR A 87 -4.06 31.86 -5.48
N PRO A 88 -4.10 31.04 -4.41
CA PRO A 88 -4.16 31.56 -3.05
C PRO A 88 -2.78 31.99 -2.56
N TYR A 89 -2.75 32.95 -1.65
CA TYR A 89 -1.57 33.25 -0.85
C TYR A 89 -1.67 32.52 0.50
N LEU A 90 -0.55 31.93 0.94
CA LEU A 90 -0.43 31.38 2.28
C LEU A 90 0.26 32.41 3.17
N GLY A 91 -0.39 32.75 4.29
CA GLY A 91 0.13 33.70 5.26
C GLY A 91 -0.23 33.28 6.67
N PHE A 92 0.57 33.74 7.63
CA PHE A 92 0.37 33.47 9.05
C PHE A 92 0.53 34.77 9.81
N THR A 93 -0.34 34.99 10.79
CA THR A 93 -0.35 36.17 11.63
C THR A 93 -0.75 35.78 13.04
N ALA A 94 -0.33 36.57 14.02
CA ALA A 94 -0.76 36.44 15.40
C ALA A 94 -1.02 37.82 16.00
N HIS A 95 -1.85 37.87 17.04
CA HIS A 95 -2.19 39.10 17.74
C HIS A 95 -2.29 38.81 19.25
N THR A 96 -1.91 39.79 20.07
CA THR A 96 -2.05 39.75 21.52
C THR A 96 -2.82 40.97 22.01
N GLY A 97 -3.64 40.80 23.03
CA GLY A 97 -4.39 41.88 23.69
C GLY A 97 -3.87 42.14 25.10
N ASP A 98 -4.79 42.33 26.05
CA ASP A 98 -4.49 42.55 27.48
C ASP A 98 -3.66 41.42 28.11
N ILE A 99 -3.81 40.20 27.58
CA ILE A 99 -3.02 39.01 27.92
C ILE A 99 -2.22 38.61 26.69
N SER A 100 -0.94 38.30 26.90
CA SER A 100 0.00 37.96 25.84
C SER A 100 0.48 36.51 25.94
N ASP A 101 0.87 35.95 24.79
CA ASP A 101 1.60 34.69 24.68
C ASP A 101 2.57 34.79 23.49
N ASN A 102 3.59 33.94 23.45
CA ASN A 102 4.49 33.85 22.30
C ASN A 102 3.83 33.03 21.19
N HIS A 103 3.98 33.47 19.94
CA HIS A 103 3.39 32.82 18.77
C HIS A 103 4.50 32.50 17.77
N ASP A 104 5.09 31.32 17.92
CA ASP A 104 6.28 30.93 17.17
C ASP A 104 5.93 29.99 16.01
N ILE A 105 6.43 30.30 14.81
CA ILE A 105 6.39 29.41 13.64
C ILE A 105 7.81 28.89 13.40
N ILE A 106 8.02 27.61 13.69
CA ILE A 106 9.34 26.99 13.54
C ILE A 106 9.63 26.67 12.07
N SER A 107 8.64 26.14 11.34
CA SER A 107 8.77 25.84 9.92
C SER A 107 7.41 25.77 9.24
N VAL A 108 7.43 26.02 7.92
CA VAL A 108 6.29 25.84 7.04
C VAL A 108 6.77 24.96 5.88
N SER A 109 6.03 23.89 5.60
CA SER A 109 6.26 23.03 4.45
C SER A 109 4.98 22.96 3.62
N THR A 110 5.11 23.12 2.31
CA THR A 110 3.98 23.06 1.37
C THR A 110 4.31 22.08 0.28
N SER A 111 3.32 21.28 -0.09
CA SER A 111 3.42 20.28 -1.16
C SER A 111 2.16 20.37 -2.00
N SER A 112 2.30 20.17 -3.31
CA SER A 112 1.16 19.99 -4.21
C SER A 112 1.05 18.52 -4.58
N ALA A 113 -0.17 18.00 -4.60
CA ALA A 113 -0.47 16.66 -5.10
C ALA A 113 -1.29 16.82 -6.38
N ILE A 114 -0.79 16.27 -7.47
CA ILE A 114 -1.56 16.11 -8.70
C ILE A 114 -2.09 14.68 -8.63
N LEU A 115 -3.41 14.55 -8.51
CA LEU A 115 -4.05 13.28 -8.79
C LEU A 115 -3.82 13.02 -10.28
N ALA A 116 -2.87 12.14 -10.59
CA ALA A 116 -2.82 11.59 -11.94
C ALA A 116 -4.18 10.94 -12.18
N ASP A 117 -4.81 11.23 -13.32
CA ASP A 117 -5.93 10.43 -13.78
C ASP A 117 -5.48 8.98 -13.66
N ALA A 118 -6.07 8.23 -12.72
CA ALA A 118 -5.83 6.81 -12.66
C ALA A 118 -6.15 6.32 -14.07
N PRO A 119 -5.20 5.70 -14.81
CA PRO A 119 -5.54 5.16 -16.11
C PRO A 119 -6.72 4.25 -15.84
N ILE A 120 -7.87 4.54 -16.47
CA ILE A 120 -8.99 3.64 -16.51
C ILE A 120 -8.50 2.44 -17.34
N ASN A 121 -7.70 1.59 -16.71
CA ASN A 121 -7.64 0.18 -17.02
C ASN A 121 -9.00 -0.35 -16.58
N MET A 122 -10.04 -0.01 -17.35
CA MET A 122 -11.24 -0.81 -17.40
C MET A 122 -10.73 -2.21 -17.70
N PRO A 123 -10.84 -3.19 -16.78
CA PRO A 123 -10.59 -4.56 -17.17
C PRO A 123 -11.68 -4.87 -18.18
N THR A 124 -11.35 -4.83 -19.46
CA THR A 124 -12.17 -5.48 -20.49
C THR A 124 -12.33 -6.90 -20.00
N LYS A 125 -13.54 -7.22 -19.58
CA LYS A 125 -13.96 -8.54 -19.10
C LYS A 125 -13.75 -9.51 -20.26
N LYS A 126 -12.53 -10.05 -20.42
CA LYS A 126 -12.31 -11.21 -21.28
C LYS A 126 -12.91 -12.39 -20.54
N SER A 127 -14.17 -12.67 -20.88
CA SER A 127 -14.79 -13.96 -20.59
C SER A 127 -13.93 -15.06 -21.21
N GLY A 128 -13.51 -16.01 -20.38
CA GLY A 128 -12.96 -17.28 -20.83
C GLY A 128 -11.51 -17.48 -20.46
N SER A 129 -11.26 -18.29 -19.43
CA SER A 129 -10.81 -19.66 -19.68
C SER A 129 -10.65 -20.38 -18.34
N SER A 130 -11.34 -21.51 -18.20
CA SER A 130 -11.27 -22.43 -17.07
C SER A 130 -9.88 -23.09 -17.03
N SER A 131 -8.89 -22.39 -16.47
CA SER A 131 -7.50 -22.85 -16.35
C SER A 131 -7.34 -24.03 -15.38
N GLY A 132 -8.28 -24.23 -14.45
CA GLY A 132 -8.21 -25.30 -13.45
C GLY A 132 -8.41 -26.71 -14.01
N PHE A 133 -9.39 -26.90 -14.90
CA PHE A 133 -9.76 -28.24 -15.39
C PHE A 133 -8.74 -28.82 -16.38
N TRP A 134 -8.24 -27.99 -17.31
CA TRP A 134 -7.23 -28.42 -18.28
C TRP A 134 -5.87 -28.69 -17.66
N THR A 135 -5.48 -27.93 -16.62
CA THR A 135 -4.24 -28.18 -15.88
C THR A 135 -4.32 -29.52 -15.14
N PHE A 136 -5.44 -29.80 -14.47
CA PHE A 136 -5.68 -31.08 -13.79
C PHE A 136 -5.70 -32.27 -14.76
N LEU A 137 -6.38 -32.15 -15.90
CA LEU A 137 -6.42 -33.21 -16.91
C LEU A 137 -5.03 -33.50 -17.49
N SER A 138 -4.21 -32.47 -17.71
CA SER A 138 -2.83 -32.64 -18.20
C SER A 138 -1.92 -33.40 -17.21
N PHE A 139 -2.17 -33.26 -15.91
CA PHE A 139 -1.42 -33.97 -14.87
C PHE A 139 -1.75 -35.48 -14.85
N LEU A 140 -3.04 -35.83 -14.99
CA LEU A 140 -3.48 -37.23 -15.02
C LEU A 140 -2.95 -37.98 -16.25
N VAL A 141 -2.95 -37.35 -17.42
CA VAL A 141 -2.43 -37.95 -18.66
C VAL A 141 -0.93 -38.27 -18.52
N LYS A 142 -0.16 -37.38 -17.88
CA LYS A 142 1.28 -37.61 -17.65
C LYS A 142 1.54 -38.76 -16.68
N LEU A 143 0.76 -38.87 -15.60
CA LEU A 143 0.89 -39.99 -14.65
C LEU A 143 0.56 -41.34 -15.29
N ALA A 144 -0.49 -41.38 -16.12
CA ALA A 144 -0.84 -42.59 -16.87
C ALA A 144 0.26 -42.98 -17.87
N GLY A 145 0.90 -42.02 -18.55
CA GLY A 145 2.02 -42.30 -19.46
C GLY A 145 3.22 -42.91 -18.74
N VAL A 146 3.63 -42.34 -17.60
CA VAL A 146 4.79 -42.82 -16.83
C VAL A 146 4.54 -44.21 -16.24
N SER A 147 3.33 -44.49 -15.75
CA SER A 147 3.00 -45.81 -15.21
C SER A 147 3.02 -46.90 -16.29
N LEU A 148 2.53 -46.60 -17.49
CA LEU A 148 2.50 -47.53 -18.62
C LEU A 148 3.93 -47.87 -19.09
N VAL A 149 4.83 -46.87 -19.17
CA VAL A 149 6.24 -47.09 -19.48
C VAL A 149 6.93 -47.92 -18.40
N GLY A 150 6.67 -47.65 -17.12
CA GLY A 150 7.22 -48.42 -16.00
C GLY A 150 6.81 -49.89 -16.02
N VAL A 151 5.53 -50.18 -16.30
CA VAL A 151 5.01 -51.55 -16.42
C VAL A 151 5.64 -52.27 -17.61
N ALA A 152 5.77 -51.62 -18.77
CA ALA A 152 6.41 -52.20 -19.95
C ALA A 152 7.90 -52.52 -19.70
N ALA A 153 8.62 -51.61 -19.04
CA ALA A 153 10.02 -51.82 -18.66
C ALA A 153 10.17 -53.01 -17.69
N LEU A 154 9.29 -53.12 -16.68
CA LEU A 154 9.30 -54.24 -15.75
C LEU A 154 8.96 -55.58 -16.42
N ALA A 155 7.98 -55.59 -17.32
CA ALA A 155 7.62 -56.78 -18.09
C ALA A 155 8.77 -57.23 -19.00
N GLY A 156 9.42 -56.29 -19.69
CA GLY A 156 10.61 -56.55 -20.51
C GLY A 156 11.77 -57.10 -19.68
N TYR A 157 12.06 -56.49 -18.53
CA TYR A 157 13.09 -56.97 -17.60
C TYR A 157 12.82 -58.38 -17.08
N ARG A 158 11.57 -58.67 -16.66
CA ARG A 158 11.18 -60.01 -16.21
C ARG A 158 11.26 -61.05 -17.33
N ALA A 159 10.88 -60.69 -18.56
CA ALA A 159 11.01 -61.57 -19.72
C ALA A 159 12.48 -61.86 -20.07
N TYR A 160 13.34 -60.82 -20.05
CA TYR A 160 14.78 -60.95 -20.24
C TYR A 160 15.42 -61.85 -19.18
N ALA A 161 15.14 -61.61 -17.89
CA ALA A 161 15.67 -62.40 -16.78
C ALA A 161 15.24 -63.88 -16.85
N ARG A 162 14.01 -64.17 -17.29
CA ARG A 162 13.52 -65.54 -17.49
C ARG A 162 14.23 -66.26 -18.65
N ASN A 163 14.53 -65.54 -19.74
CA ASN A 163 15.29 -66.10 -20.87
C ASN A 163 16.78 -66.25 -20.57
N ALA A 164 17.38 -65.36 -19.79
CA ALA A 164 18.78 -65.47 -19.36
C ALA A 164 19.04 -66.75 -18.55
N LYS A 165 18.09 -67.16 -17.68
CA LYS A 165 18.17 -68.45 -16.96
C LYS A 165 18.08 -69.68 -17.86
N ARG A 166 17.41 -69.60 -19.02
CA ARG A 166 17.32 -70.71 -19.98
C ARG A 166 18.58 -70.87 -20.85
N ARG A 167 19.40 -69.83 -20.98
CA ARG A 167 20.63 -69.83 -21.80
C ARG A 167 21.90 -70.24 -21.05
N GLY A 168 21.85 -70.36 -19.72
CA GLY A 168 22.99 -70.73 -18.87
C GLY A 168 23.23 -72.22 -18.68
N GLY A 169 22.65 -73.10 -19.51
CA GLY A 169 22.81 -74.54 -19.39
C GLY A 169 22.89 -75.24 -20.73
N PHE A 170 24.05 -75.21 -21.39
CA PHE A 170 24.53 -76.25 -22.29
C PHE A 170 26.03 -76.00 -22.58
N GLY A 171 26.86 -77.03 -22.42
CA GLY A 171 28.34 -77.02 -22.58
C GLY A 171 28.82 -76.55 -23.95
N GLY A 172 30.10 -76.31 -24.21
CA GLY A 172 31.35 -76.79 -23.65
C GLY A 172 32.40 -76.67 -24.76
N LEU A 173 33.67 -76.87 -24.41
CA LEU A 173 34.81 -77.15 -25.30
C LEU A 173 35.34 -76.02 -26.20
N GLY A 174 36.61 -75.68 -25.98
CA GLY A 174 37.58 -75.80 -27.07
C GLY A 174 38.37 -74.54 -27.44
N GLY A 175 39.61 -74.46 -26.93
CA GLY A 175 40.77 -74.31 -27.80
C GLY A 175 41.35 -72.91 -28.04
N GLY A 176 42.59 -72.71 -27.57
CA GLY A 176 43.66 -72.21 -28.42
C GLY A 176 44.06 -70.74 -28.30
N MET A 177 45.08 -70.47 -27.48
CA MET A 177 46.03 -69.35 -27.70
C MET A 177 47.01 -69.75 -28.82
N PRO A 178 47.57 -68.80 -29.59
CA PRO A 178 48.89 -68.28 -29.20
C PRO A 178 49.18 -66.78 -29.52
N GLN A 179 49.82 -66.16 -28.53
CA GLN A 179 50.99 -65.25 -28.56
C GLN A 179 51.46 -64.67 -29.90
N TRP A 180 51.63 -63.33 -29.96
CA TRP A 180 52.73 -62.66 -30.68
C TRP A 180 53.25 -61.44 -29.91
N ASP A 181 54.58 -61.33 -29.97
CA ASP A 181 55.52 -60.52 -29.19
C ASP A 181 55.82 -59.17 -29.87
N ASN A 182 56.11 -58.15 -29.06
CA ASN A 182 56.31 -56.76 -29.45
C ASN A 182 57.76 -56.52 -29.93
N LYS A 183 57.91 -55.92 -31.11
CA LYS A 183 59.19 -55.36 -31.57
C LYS A 183 58.97 -54.03 -32.30
N HIS A 184 59.63 -53.00 -31.76
CA HIS A 184 60.24 -51.80 -32.38
C HIS A 184 59.38 -51.01 -33.41
N PHE A 185 59.09 -49.71 -33.29
CA PHE A 185 59.84 -48.53 -32.84
C PHE A 185 58.89 -47.47 -32.25
#